data_AF-A0A8D8DTS6-F1
#
_entry.id   AF-A0A8D8DTS6-F1
#
_cell.length_a   1.000
_cell.length_b   1.000
_cell.length_c   1.000
_cell.angle_alpha   90.00
_cell.angle_beta   90.00
_cell.angle_gamma   90.00
#
_symmetry.space_group_name_H-M   'P 1'
#
loop_
_entity.id
_entity.type
_entity.pdbx_description
1 polymer ?
#
loop_
_entity_poly.entity_id
_entity_poly.type
_entity_poly.pdbx_seq_one_letter_code
_entity_poly.pdbx_strand_id
1 'polypeptide(L)'
;MMASEAADTDDSNAFCEKIINEIDAVFLKDPELTGFEIIPMPSNTNKSPVIHAEHNLGLQSWCVKYIYEYAHRLILRYKTECGRPAGANGSANSSSSNSNSNTTSNNNN
;
A
#
# COMPACT_ATOMS: atom_id res chain seq x y z
N MET A 1 -0.33 8.83 20.59
CA MET A 1 0.06 9.74 19.49
C MET A 1 -0.19 9.04 18.18
N MET A 2 -0.69 9.78 17.19
CA MET A 2 -0.84 9.46 15.76
C MET A 2 -2.07 8.64 15.34
N ALA A 3 -3.22 9.31 15.29
CA ALA A 3 -4.31 8.97 14.39
C ALA A 3 -5.08 10.25 14.03
N SER A 4 -4.81 10.81 12.83
CA SER A 4 -5.75 11.60 12.01
C SER A 4 -4.99 12.54 11.05
N GLU A 5 -4.47 11.99 9.95
CA GLU A 5 -4.25 12.79 8.74
C GLU A 5 -4.45 11.86 7.53
N ALA A 6 -5.72 11.64 7.17
CA ALA A 6 -6.11 10.74 6.08
C ALA A 6 -7.10 11.40 5.09
N ALA A 7 -7.23 12.74 5.11
CA ALA A 7 -8.28 13.44 4.36
C ALA A 7 -7.84 13.99 2.98
N ASP A 8 -6.54 14.10 2.68
CA ASP A 8 -6.04 14.62 1.38
C ASP A 8 -5.41 13.55 0.47
N THR A 9 -5.62 12.27 0.81
CA THR A 9 -4.90 11.17 0.15
C THR A 9 -5.53 10.76 -1.18
N ASP A 10 -6.85 10.94 -1.36
CA ASP A 10 -7.58 10.29 -2.46
C ASP A 10 -7.31 10.94 -3.83
N ASP A 11 -7.40 12.27 -3.92
CA ASP A 11 -7.05 13.02 -5.13
C ASP A 11 -5.57 12.84 -5.50
N SER A 12 -4.71 12.81 -4.48
CA SER A 12 -3.28 12.54 -4.64
C SER A 12 -3.01 11.12 -5.15
N ASN A 13 -3.78 10.12 -4.69
CA ASN A 13 -3.69 8.74 -5.14
C ASN A 13 -4.13 8.60 -6.60
N ALA A 14 -5.29 9.16 -6.95
CA ALA A 14 -5.80 9.14 -8.32
C ALA A 14 -4.82 9.81 -9.30
N PHE A 15 -4.19 10.92 -8.88
CA PHE A 15 -3.09 11.53 -9.63
C PHE A 15 -1.91 10.57 -9.79
N CYS A 16 -1.44 9.94 -8.71
CA CYS A 16 -0.31 9.01 -8.77
C CYS A 16 -0.58 7.80 -9.67
N GLU A 17 -1.77 7.21 -9.57
CA GLU A 17 -2.22 6.09 -10.40
C GLU A 17 -2.24 6.47 -11.88
N LYS A 18 -2.74 7.67 -12.19
CA LYS A 18 -2.72 8.19 -13.55
C LYS A 18 -1.29 8.27 -14.10
N ILE A 19 -0.34 8.80 -13.33
CA ILE A 19 1.05 8.90 -13.77
C ILE A 19 1.68 7.52 -13.96
N ILE A 20 1.40 6.57 -13.08
CA ILE A 20 1.89 5.19 -13.21
C ILE A 20 1.34 4.54 -14.48
N ASN A 21 0.05 4.72 -14.77
CA ASN A 21 -0.57 4.21 -16.01
C ASN A 21 0.02 4.87 -17.26
N GLU A 22 0.37 6.16 -17.20
CA GLU A 22 1.03 6.84 -18.31
C GLU A 22 2.46 6.29 -18.52
N ILE A 23 3.20 6.01 -17.45
CA ILE A 23 4.51 5.33 -17.54
C ILE A 23 4.35 3.94 -18.18
N ASP A 24 3.37 3.15 -17.74
CA ASP A 24 3.07 1.82 -18.32
C ASP A 24 2.71 1.91 -19.82
N ALA A 25 1.91 2.91 -20.19
CA ALA A 25 1.57 3.16 -21.59
C ALA A 25 2.81 3.50 -22.45
N VAL A 26 3.83 4.17 -21.89
CA VAL A 26 5.09 4.42 -22.60
C VAL A 26 5.87 3.12 -22.80
N PHE A 27 5.94 2.24 -21.78
CA PHE A 27 6.56 0.92 -21.92
C PHE A 27 5.88 0.04 -22.98
N LEU A 28 4.54 0.08 -23.05
CA LEU A 28 3.77 -0.64 -24.06
C LEU A 28 3.96 -0.06 -25.47
N LYS A 29 4.10 1.26 -25.58
CA LYS A 29 4.24 1.98 -26.85
C LYS A 29 5.64 1.81 -27.44
N ASP A 30 6.67 1.78 -26.61
CA ASP A 30 8.07 1.74 -27.03
C ASP A 30 8.82 0.62 -26.29
N PRO A 31 8.86 -0.60 -26.85
CA PRO A 31 9.56 -1.72 -26.24
C PRO A 31 11.09 -1.59 -26.31
N GLU A 32 11.62 -0.63 -27.09
CA GLU A 32 13.06 -0.40 -27.24
C GLU A 32 13.57 0.73 -26.32
N LEU A 33 12.79 1.12 -25.29
CA LEU A 33 13.22 2.11 -24.30
C LEU A 33 14.60 1.78 -23.73
N THR A 34 15.56 2.69 -23.93
CA THR A 34 16.96 2.52 -23.56
C THR A 34 17.33 3.26 -22.28
N GLY A 35 16.58 4.30 -21.91
CA GLY A 35 16.98 5.19 -20.82
C GLY A 35 15.82 5.80 -20.05
N PHE A 36 16.11 6.13 -18.80
CA PHE A 36 15.21 6.84 -17.89
C PHE A 36 15.95 8.04 -17.30
N GLU A 37 15.30 9.21 -17.29
CA GLU A 37 15.88 10.43 -16.74
C GLU A 37 14.86 11.23 -15.92
N ILE A 38 15.33 11.84 -14.83
CA ILE A 38 14.56 12.86 -14.11
C ILE A 38 14.86 14.23 -14.72
N ILE A 39 13.84 14.82 -15.35
CA ILE A 39 13.95 16.13 -16.00
C ILE A 39 13.75 17.22 -14.94
N PRO A 40 14.73 18.12 -14.71
CA PRO A 40 14.58 19.23 -13.78
C PRO A 40 13.45 20.15 -14.21
N MET A 41 12.39 20.18 -13.42
CA MET A 41 11.22 21.04 -13.62
C MET A 41 10.58 21.33 -12.27
N PRO A 42 10.74 22.54 -11.71
CA PRO A 42 10.28 22.85 -10.36
C PRO A 42 8.77 23.13 -10.26
N SER A 43 8.11 23.40 -11.38
CA SER A 43 6.69 23.82 -11.42
C SER A 43 5.85 22.98 -12.36
N ASN A 44 4.62 22.68 -11.94
CA ASN A 44 3.63 21.98 -12.76
C ASN A 44 3.17 22.86 -13.93
N THR A 45 3.18 22.32 -15.15
CA THR A 45 2.82 23.04 -16.39
C THR A 45 1.45 22.65 -16.95
N ASN A 46 0.54 22.10 -16.13
CA ASN A 46 -0.75 21.50 -16.54
C ASN A 46 -0.65 20.44 -17.66
N LYS A 47 0.54 19.86 -17.83
CA LYS A 47 0.82 18.76 -18.76
C LYS A 47 1.22 17.54 -17.97
N SER A 48 1.16 16.37 -18.60
CA SER A 48 1.72 15.18 -18.02
C SER A 48 3.21 15.39 -17.67
N PRO A 49 3.66 14.97 -16.48
CA PRO A 49 5.08 14.92 -16.15
C PRO A 49 5.85 13.83 -16.89
N VAL A 50 5.16 12.89 -17.55
CA VAL A 50 5.76 11.80 -18.31
C VAL A 50 6.07 12.30 -19.72
N ILE A 51 7.35 12.26 -20.08
CA ILE A 51 7.87 12.68 -21.38
C ILE A 51 8.47 11.46 -22.05
N HIS A 52 8.14 11.24 -23.32
CA HIS A 52 8.75 10.20 -24.14
C HIS A 52 9.45 10.86 -25.33
N ALA A 53 10.76 10.64 -25.46
CA ALA A 53 11.57 11.17 -26.55
C ALA A 53 12.72 10.21 -26.86
N GLU A 54 12.92 9.88 -28.15
CA GLU A 54 14.08 9.12 -28.65
C GLU A 54 14.39 7.84 -27.85
N HIS A 55 13.39 6.99 -27.60
CA HIS A 55 13.52 5.78 -26.77
C HIS A 55 13.96 6.04 -25.32
N ASN A 56 13.77 7.26 -24.81
CA ASN A 56 14.00 7.61 -23.42
C ASN A 56 12.69 8.05 -22.75
N LEU A 57 12.52 7.62 -21.50
CA LEU A 57 11.43 8.03 -20.63
C LEU A 57 11.94 9.10 -19.67
N GLY A 58 11.44 10.33 -19.83
CA GLY A 58 11.69 11.45 -18.93
C GLY A 58 10.55 11.61 -17.93
N LEU A 59 10.88 11.80 -16.65
CA LEU A 59 9.90 12.15 -15.61
C LEU A 59 10.25 13.51 -15.00
N GLN A 60 9.31 14.45 -15.02
CA GLN A 60 9.53 15.78 -14.47
C GLN A 60 9.70 15.75 -12.93
N SER A 61 10.70 16.45 -12.41
CA SER A 61 11.11 16.35 -11.00
C SER A 61 10.02 16.72 -9.99
N TRP A 62 9.09 17.63 -10.32
CA TRP A 62 8.04 18.06 -9.40
C TRP A 62 7.08 16.92 -9.02
N CYS A 63 6.88 15.92 -9.88
CA CYS A 63 5.95 14.82 -9.58
C CYS A 63 6.62 13.68 -8.79
N VAL A 64 7.95 13.62 -8.78
CA VAL A 64 8.74 12.48 -8.25
C VAL A 64 8.41 12.19 -6.79
N LYS A 65 8.30 13.25 -5.95
CA LYS A 65 7.99 13.09 -4.52
C LYS A 65 6.69 12.32 -4.31
N TYR A 66 5.62 12.72 -5.01
CA TYR A 66 4.29 12.14 -4.87
C TYR A 66 4.27 10.67 -5.32
N ILE A 67 4.87 10.39 -6.49
CA ILE A 67 4.93 9.02 -7.03
C ILE A 67 5.76 8.12 -6.13
N TYR A 68 6.91 8.60 -5.65
CA TYR A 68 7.78 7.84 -4.77
C TYR A 68 7.07 7.49 -3.45
N GLU A 69 6.44 8.46 -2.78
CA GLU A 69 5.72 8.21 -1.53
C GLU A 69 4.54 7.23 -1.72
N TYR A 70 3.79 7.39 -2.81
CA TYR A 70 2.66 6.50 -3.15
C TYR A 70 3.13 5.07 -3.41
N ALA A 71 4.11 4.88 -4.31
CA ALA A 71 4.65 3.57 -4.65
C ALA A 71 5.32 2.89 -3.45
N HIS A 72 6.08 3.64 -2.66
CA HIS A 72 6.70 3.14 -1.44
C HIS A 72 5.65 2.62 -0.46
N ARG A 73 4.57 3.39 -0.22
CA ARG A 73 3.45 2.96 0.62
C ARG A 73 2.78 1.69 0.11
N LEU A 74 2.55 1.56 -1.20
CA LEU A 74 1.97 0.36 -1.79
C LEU A 74 2.86 -0.88 -1.59
N ILE A 75 4.17 -0.75 -1.87
CA ILE A 75 5.13 -1.85 -1.69
C ILE A 75 5.20 -2.28 -0.23
N LEU A 76 5.23 -1.34 0.71
CA LEU A 76 5.23 -1.68 2.14
C LEU A 76 3.95 -2.42 2.55
N ARG A 77 2.78 -1.92 2.13
CA ARG A 77 1.49 -2.56 2.40
C ARG A 77 1.47 -4.01 1.88
N TYR A 78 1.93 -4.21 0.65
CA TYR A 78 2.02 -5.54 0.05
C TYR A 78 2.91 -6.47 0.87
N LYS A 79 4.08 -6.00 1.32
CA LYS A 79 5.00 -6.77 2.15
C LYS A 79 4.43 -7.11 3.53
N THR A 80 3.71 -6.17 4.16
CA THR A 80 3.06 -6.42 5.46
C THR A 80 1.90 -7.40 5.37
N GLU A 81 1.12 -7.36 4.29
CA GLU A 81 -0.02 -8.25 4.08
C GLU A 81 0.42 -9.65 3.63
N CYS A 82 1.41 -9.74 2.73
CA CYS A 82 1.99 -11.02 2.29
C CYS A 82 2.86 -11.69 3.38
N GLY A 83 3.37 -10.91 4.35
CA GLY A 83 4.13 -11.40 5.50
C GLY A 83 3.29 -12.02 6.62
N ARG A 84 1.95 -11.97 6.55
CA ARG A 84 1.08 -12.74 7.45
C ARG A 84 0.76 -14.08 6.78
N PRO A 85 1.22 -15.22 7.30
CA PRO A 85 0.64 -16.49 6.89
C PRO A 85 -0.86 -16.44 7.21
N ALA A 86 -1.69 -16.50 6.18
CA ALA A 86 -3.12 -16.77 6.30
C ALA A 86 -3.29 -18.19 6.87
N GLY A 87 -3.17 -18.33 8.19
CA GLY A 87 -3.10 -19.63 8.86
C GLY A 87 -2.72 -19.55 10.33
N ALA A 88 -3.47 -18.80 11.13
CA ALA A 88 -3.52 -19.00 12.58
C ALA A 88 -4.96 -18.75 13.07
N ASN A 89 -5.66 -19.85 13.27
CA ASN A 89 -7.08 -19.94 13.63
C ASN A 89 -7.38 -19.32 15.01
N GLY A 90 -8.50 -18.60 15.09
CA GLY A 90 -9.22 -18.30 16.33
C GLY A 90 -10.62 -18.92 16.30
N SER A 91 -10.72 -20.22 16.00
CA SER A 91 -11.97 -20.98 16.13
C SER A 91 -12.08 -21.49 17.56
N ALA A 92 -12.70 -20.71 18.45
CA ALA A 92 -13.00 -21.13 19.81
C ALA A 92 -14.34 -21.90 19.79
N ASN A 93 -14.27 -23.20 19.49
CA ASN A 93 -15.37 -24.12 19.75
C ASN A 93 -15.45 -24.46 21.24
N SER A 94 -16.69 -24.62 21.68
CA SER A 94 -17.17 -24.88 23.03
C SER A 94 -16.71 -26.19 23.68
N SER A 95 -16.97 -26.25 24.99
CA SER A 95 -17.10 -27.42 25.89
C SER A 95 -15.83 -28.01 26.51
N SER A 96 -15.62 -27.69 27.79
CA SER A 96 -15.07 -28.61 28.78
C SER A 96 -15.87 -28.46 30.07
N SER A 97 -16.76 -29.43 30.28
CA SER A 97 -17.51 -29.66 31.50
C SER A 97 -16.51 -29.89 32.65
N ASN A 98 -16.55 -29.05 33.69
CA ASN A 98 -15.80 -29.33 34.91
C ASN A 98 -16.78 -29.76 36.01
N SER A 99 -16.82 -31.07 36.25
CA SER A 99 -17.53 -31.70 37.36
C SER A 99 -16.76 -31.43 38.66
N ASN A 100 -17.31 -30.62 39.56
CA ASN A 100 -16.85 -30.56 40.95
C ASN A 100 -17.92 -31.18 41.85
N SER A 101 -17.78 -32.48 42.10
CA SER A 101 -18.34 -33.17 43.26
C SER A 101 -17.43 -32.90 44.44
N ASN A 102 -17.91 -32.18 45.47
CA ASN A 102 -17.34 -32.25 46.82
C ASN A 102 -18.47 -32.23 47.85
N THR A 103 -18.65 -33.40 48.43
CA THR A 103 -19.35 -33.74 49.67
C THR A 103 -18.91 -32.84 50.83
N THR A 104 -19.84 -32.32 51.63
CA THR A 104 -19.63 -32.15 53.08
C THR A 104 -20.99 -32.25 53.79
N SER A 105 -21.01 -33.17 54.75
CA SER A 105 -22.14 -33.62 55.54
C SER A 105 -22.71 -32.57 56.48
N ASN A 106 -24.02 -32.72 56.73
CA ASN A 106 -24.69 -32.41 57.98
C ASN A 106 -23.80 -32.65 59.21
N ASN A 107 -23.80 -31.71 60.16
CA ASN A 107 -23.89 -32.07 61.56
C ASN A 107 -24.55 -30.98 62.41
N ASN A 108 -25.46 -31.45 63.25
CA ASN A 108 -26.31 -30.73 64.18
C ASN A 108 -25.48 -30.05 65.29
N ASN A 109 -25.91 -28.88 65.75
CA ASN A 109 -26.33 -28.65 67.15
C ASN A 109 -27.07 -27.30 67.27
#